data_AF-A0A453NVU8-F1
#
_entry.id   AF-A0A453NVU8-F1
#
_cell.length_a   1.000
_cell.length_b   1.000
_cell.length_c   1.000
_cell.angle_alpha   90.00
_cell.angle_beta   90.00
_cell.angle_gamma   90.00
#
_symmetry.space_group_name_H-M   'P 1'
#
loop_
_entity.id
_entity.type
_entity.pdbx_description
1 polymer ?
#
loop_
_entity_poly.entity_id
_entity_poly.type
_entity_poly.pdbx_seq_one_letter_code
_entity_poly.pdbx_strand_id
1 'polypeptide(L)'
;MLGAEDPESFFATAPPLRDADADAVRTKLQEFIARNSIISAGGVDRRPIVCVTSGGTTVPLEQRCIRYIDNFSSGHRGAASTEYILKAGYAVIFLHRRGSCQPYCRFLPDDSFLKFLDVNEESKVQVAESHQTTVKESIWHYCKVEHKIIHCLSKVAH
;
A
#
# COMPACT_ATOMS: atom_id res chain seq x y z
N MET A 1 27.45 17.10 -20.86
CA MET A 1 26.06 16.60 -20.77
C MET A 1 26.15 15.09 -20.65
N LEU A 2 25.91 14.54 -19.46
CA LEU A 2 25.79 13.09 -19.28
C LEU A 2 24.52 12.68 -20.04
N GLY A 3 24.69 11.87 -21.09
CA GLY A 3 23.57 11.33 -21.86
C GLY A 3 22.65 10.57 -20.92
N ALA A 4 21.33 10.70 -21.11
CA ALA A 4 20.36 9.89 -20.39
C ALA A 4 20.73 8.42 -20.62
N GLU A 5 21.17 7.73 -19.56
CA GLU A 5 21.39 6.29 -19.63
C GLU A 5 20.08 5.61 -20.03
N ASP A 6 20.20 4.63 -20.93
CA ASP A 6 19.09 3.82 -21.38
C ASP A 6 18.47 3.03 -20.20
N PRO A 7 17.15 3.11 -19.97
CA PRO A 7 16.48 2.37 -18.91
C PRO A 7 16.79 0.88 -18.92
N GLU A 8 16.97 0.28 -20.09
CA GLU A 8 17.27 -1.15 -20.20
C GLU A 8 18.65 -1.47 -19.61
N SER A 9 19.63 -0.59 -19.81
CA SER A 9 20.95 -0.68 -19.17
C SER A 9 20.87 -0.59 -17.64
N PHE A 10 20.02 0.30 -17.11
CA PHE A 10 19.78 0.38 -15.66
C PHE A 10 19.20 -0.94 -15.13
N PHE A 11 18.16 -1.48 -15.76
CA PHE A 11 17.54 -2.74 -15.29
C PHE A 11 18.45 -3.96 -15.46
N ALA A 12 19.31 -3.99 -16.47
CA ALA A 12 20.27 -5.08 -16.68
C ALA A 12 21.37 -5.11 -15.61
N THR A 13 21.73 -3.95 -15.06
CA THR A 13 22.84 -3.81 -14.09
C THR A 13 22.35 -3.68 -12.64
N ALA A 14 21.11 -3.25 -12.42
CA ALA A 14 20.52 -3.14 -11.09
C ALA A 14 20.39 -4.53 -10.44
N PRO A 15 20.70 -4.65 -9.14
CA PRO A 15 20.52 -5.91 -8.44
C PRO A 15 19.04 -6.33 -8.47
N PRO A 16 18.74 -7.62 -8.66
CA PRO A 16 17.38 -8.11 -8.64
C PRO A 16 16.77 -7.88 -7.26
N LEU A 17 15.45 -7.69 -7.22
CA LEU A 17 14.70 -7.47 -5.98
C LEU A 17 14.81 -8.72 -5.07
N ARG A 18 15.74 -8.74 -4.10
CA ARG A 18 15.93 -9.82 -3.11
C ARG A 18 14.64 -10.10 -2.32
N ASP A 19 14.11 -11.33 -2.35
CA ASP A 19 12.96 -11.81 -1.56
C ASP A 19 11.54 -11.43 -2.04
N ALA A 20 11.36 -11.14 -3.34
CA ALA A 20 10.03 -10.97 -3.92
C ALA A 20 9.94 -12.04 -4.95
N ASP A 21 9.01 -12.94 -4.72
CA ASP A 21 8.47 -13.74 -5.79
C ASP A 21 7.80 -12.78 -6.79
N ALA A 22 8.58 -12.31 -7.75
CA ALA A 22 8.13 -11.40 -8.79
C ALA A 22 6.99 -12.03 -9.58
N ASP A 23 6.97 -13.36 -9.68
CA ASP A 23 5.91 -14.13 -10.32
C ASP A 23 4.65 -14.11 -9.46
N ALA A 24 4.75 -14.23 -8.13
CA ALA A 24 3.60 -14.07 -7.24
C ALA A 24 3.01 -12.64 -7.30
N VAL A 25 3.85 -11.61 -7.34
CA VAL A 25 3.37 -10.22 -7.52
C VAL A 25 2.70 -10.04 -8.87
N ARG A 26 3.32 -10.55 -9.95
CA ARG A 26 2.76 -10.53 -11.31
C ARG A 26 1.41 -11.24 -11.37
N THR A 27 1.30 -12.41 -10.76
CA THR A 27 0.06 -13.22 -10.72
C THR A 27 -1.05 -12.46 -10.03
N LYS A 28 -0.79 -11.93 -8.82
CA LYS A 28 -1.76 -11.11 -8.07
C LYS A 28 -2.20 -9.87 -8.86
N LEU A 29 -1.28 -9.21 -9.58
CA LEU A 29 -1.60 -8.06 -10.43
C LEU A 29 -2.48 -8.46 -11.61
N GLN A 30 -2.15 -9.55 -12.29
CA GLN A 30 -2.92 -10.06 -13.43
C GLN A 30 -4.35 -10.44 -13.01
N GLU A 31 -4.51 -11.16 -11.90
CA GLU A 31 -5.82 -11.48 -11.32
C GLU A 31 -6.60 -10.21 -10.97
N PHE A 32 -5.93 -9.21 -10.37
CA PHE A 32 -6.55 -7.94 -10.03
C PHE A 32 -7.00 -7.14 -11.25
N ILE A 33 -6.20 -7.13 -12.31
CA ILE A 33 -6.55 -6.44 -13.56
C ILE A 33 -7.69 -7.16 -14.25
N ALA A 34 -7.63 -8.49 -14.35
CA ALA A 34 -8.66 -9.31 -14.98
C ALA A 34 -10.02 -9.08 -14.30
N ARG A 35 -10.12 -9.22 -12.97
CA ARG A 35 -11.39 -9.07 -12.24
C ARG A 35 -12.03 -7.69 -12.38
N ASN A 36 -11.23 -6.63 -12.55
CA ASN A 36 -11.74 -5.26 -12.72
C ASN A 36 -11.95 -4.88 -14.19
N SER A 37 -11.49 -5.70 -15.14
CA SER A 37 -11.64 -5.48 -16.57
C SER A 37 -12.87 -6.16 -17.19
N ILE A 38 -13.54 -7.05 -16.45
CA ILE A 38 -14.72 -7.77 -16.93
C ILE A 38 -15.89 -6.80 -17.13
N ILE A 39 -16.49 -6.86 -18.33
CA ILE A 39 -17.74 -6.19 -18.66
C ILE A 39 -18.88 -7.08 -18.16
N SER A 40 -19.70 -6.57 -17.23
CA SER A 40 -20.86 -7.32 -16.76
C SER A 40 -21.95 -7.34 -17.84
N ALA A 41 -22.67 -8.46 -18.00
CA ALA A 41 -23.71 -8.67 -19.02
C ALA A 41 -24.88 -7.65 -18.99
N GLY A 42 -24.92 -6.77 -17.99
CA GLY A 42 -25.88 -5.66 -17.85
C GLY A 42 -25.32 -4.25 -18.14
N GLY A 43 -24.17 -4.13 -18.81
CA GLY A 43 -23.67 -2.84 -19.32
C GLY A 43 -23.01 -1.92 -18.29
N VAL A 44 -22.73 -2.40 -17.07
CA VAL A 44 -21.90 -1.63 -16.13
C VAL A 44 -20.44 -1.81 -16.50
N ASP A 45 -19.88 -0.71 -17.00
CA ASP A 45 -18.57 -0.60 -17.62
C ASP A 45 -17.42 -1.04 -16.72
N ARG A 46 -16.40 -1.61 -17.40
CA ARG A 46 -15.04 -1.81 -16.91
C ARG A 46 -14.65 -0.80 -15.84
N ARG A 47 -14.22 -1.29 -14.67
CA ARG A 47 -13.75 -0.39 -13.60
C ARG A 47 -12.38 0.17 -13.99
N PRO A 48 -12.21 1.50 -14.08
CA PRO A 48 -10.90 2.07 -14.35
C PRO A 48 -9.93 1.77 -13.20
N ILE A 49 -8.68 1.48 -13.56
CA ILE A 49 -7.63 1.08 -12.62
C ILE A 49 -6.60 2.21 -12.53
N VAL A 50 -6.19 2.57 -11.32
CA VAL A 50 -5.13 3.55 -11.05
C VAL A 50 -4.04 2.89 -10.23
N CYS A 51 -2.77 3.14 -10.60
CA CYS A 51 -1.63 2.81 -9.77
C CYS A 51 -1.22 4.05 -8.97
N VAL A 52 -1.24 3.92 -7.64
CA VAL A 52 -0.77 4.96 -6.72
C VAL A 52 0.54 4.48 -6.11
N THR A 53 1.60 5.28 -6.26
CA THR A 53 2.86 5.08 -5.54
C THR A 53 2.89 5.93 -4.28
N SER A 54 3.30 5.36 -3.14
CA SER A 54 3.26 6.06 -1.85
C SER A 54 4.44 5.72 -0.94
N GLY A 55 4.86 6.71 -0.15
CA GLY A 55 6.02 6.60 0.73
C GLY A 55 7.35 6.90 0.03
N GLY A 56 8.44 6.77 0.79
CA GLY A 56 9.80 7.05 0.35
C GLY A 56 10.49 5.87 -0.33
N THR A 57 11.57 6.14 -1.04
CA THR A 57 12.51 5.14 -1.55
C THR A 57 13.83 5.26 -0.81
N THR A 58 14.48 4.13 -0.54
CA THR A 58 15.83 4.12 0.04
C THR A 58 16.85 3.61 -0.96
N VAL A 59 18.07 4.12 -0.85
CA VAL A 59 19.23 3.65 -1.61
C VAL A 59 20.30 3.20 -0.61
N PRO A 60 20.67 1.91 -0.59
CA PRO A 60 21.69 1.41 0.33
C PRO A 60 23.07 1.90 -0.06
N LEU A 61 23.92 2.16 0.93
CA LEU A 61 25.32 2.53 0.70
C LEU A 61 26.27 1.32 0.74
N GLU A 62 25.81 0.18 1.29
CA GLU A 62 26.56 -1.07 1.40
C GLU A 62 25.72 -2.30 1.02
N GLN A 63 26.37 -3.42 0.64
CA GLN A 63 25.68 -4.67 0.31
C GLN A 63 24.94 -5.33 1.49
N ARG A 64 25.51 -5.21 2.69
CA ARG A 64 24.87 -5.52 3.98
C ARG A 64 24.47 -4.18 4.56
N CYS A 65 23.28 -3.74 4.17
CA CYS A 65 22.87 -2.37 4.39
C CYS A 65 22.70 -2.15 5.91
N ILE A 66 23.33 -1.08 6.38
CA ILE A 66 23.11 -0.50 7.71
C ILE A 66 22.83 0.97 7.51
N ARG A 67 23.49 1.60 6.52
CA ARG A 67 23.32 2.99 6.14
C ARG A 67 22.69 3.07 4.75
N TYR A 68 21.77 4.01 4.62
CA TYR A 68 21.04 4.27 3.38
C TYR A 68 20.68 5.75 3.28
N ILE A 69 20.49 6.21 2.05
CA ILE A 69 19.84 7.49 1.76
C ILE A 69 18.34 7.24 1.70
N ASP A 70 17.54 8.06 2.38
CA ASP A 70 16.09 7.94 2.39
C ASP A 70 15.43 9.19 1.82
N ASN A 71 14.58 9.01 0.81
CA ASN A 71 13.68 10.05 0.36
C ASN A 71 12.46 10.09 1.29
N PHE A 72 12.49 10.97 2.28
CA PHE A 72 11.45 11.02 3.31
C PHE A 72 10.05 11.27 2.73
N SER A 73 9.14 10.35 3.01
CA SER A 73 7.72 10.49 2.75
C SER A 73 6.93 9.55 3.66
N SER A 74 6.08 10.13 4.50
CA SER A 74 5.21 9.39 5.42
C SER A 74 4.06 8.66 4.72
N GLY A 75 3.84 8.91 3.42
CA GLY A 75 2.81 8.24 2.62
C GLY A 75 1.38 8.77 2.81
N HIS A 76 1.16 9.77 3.68
CA HIS A 76 -0.18 10.32 3.95
C HIS A 76 -0.89 10.77 2.67
N ARG A 77 -0.22 11.51 1.78
CA ARG A 77 -0.82 11.97 0.52
C ARG A 77 -1.29 10.80 -0.34
N GLY A 78 -0.46 9.78 -0.54
CA GLY A 78 -0.84 8.60 -1.32
C GLY A 78 -2.02 7.85 -0.70
N ALA A 79 -2.04 7.72 0.63
CA ALA A 79 -3.15 7.12 1.36
C ALA A 79 -4.47 7.89 1.15
N ALA A 80 -4.46 9.22 1.32
CA ALA A 80 -5.66 10.04 1.11
C ALA A 80 -6.13 10.00 -0.35
N SER A 81 -5.21 10.19 -1.30
CA SER A 81 -5.56 10.12 -2.72
C SER A 81 -6.23 8.80 -3.07
N THR A 82 -5.75 7.69 -2.51
CA THR A 82 -6.34 6.37 -2.71
C THR A 82 -7.77 6.28 -2.17
N GLU A 83 -8.05 6.82 -0.99
CA GLU A 83 -9.41 6.88 -0.44
C GLU A 83 -10.37 7.64 -1.37
N TYR A 84 -9.94 8.81 -1.88
CA TYR A 84 -10.73 9.60 -2.83
C TYR A 84 -10.94 8.86 -4.16
N ILE A 85 -9.91 8.20 -4.69
CA ILE A 85 -9.97 7.45 -5.95
C ILE A 85 -10.92 6.24 -5.81
N LEU A 86 -10.85 5.51 -4.70
CA LEU A 86 -11.75 4.40 -4.39
C LEU A 86 -13.20 4.87 -4.26
N LYS A 87 -13.42 6.03 -3.61
CA LYS A 87 -14.73 6.67 -3.50
C LYS A 87 -15.29 7.10 -4.86
N ALA A 88 -14.42 7.51 -5.79
CA ALA A 88 -14.78 7.84 -7.16
C ALA A 88 -15.09 6.61 -8.05
N GLY A 89 -15.01 5.39 -7.50
CA GLY A 89 -15.42 4.16 -8.18
C GLY A 89 -14.30 3.40 -8.87
N TYR A 90 -13.05 3.84 -8.75
CA TYR A 90 -11.89 3.18 -9.36
C TYR A 90 -11.44 1.95 -8.56
N ALA A 91 -10.66 1.10 -9.22
CA ALA A 91 -9.82 0.11 -8.58
C ALA A 91 -8.40 0.67 -8.42
N VAL A 92 -7.73 0.37 -7.31
CA VAL A 92 -6.42 0.94 -6.98
C VAL A 92 -5.38 -0.14 -6.75
N ILE A 93 -4.25 -0.01 -7.44
CA ILE A 93 -3.01 -0.70 -7.12
C ILE A 93 -2.20 0.25 -6.24
N PHE A 94 -2.07 -0.06 -4.96
CA PHE A 94 -1.37 0.78 -4.00
C PHE A 94 0.05 0.24 -3.78
N LEU A 95 1.01 0.76 -4.55
CA LEU A 95 2.42 0.44 -4.42
C LEU A 95 3.05 1.33 -3.34
N HIS A 96 3.39 0.78 -2.19
CA HIS A 96 3.82 1.60 -1.06
C HIS A 96 5.01 1.06 -0.28
N ARG A 97 5.76 1.99 0.33
CA ARG A 97 6.84 1.67 1.26
C ARG A 97 6.29 0.96 2.49
N ARG A 98 6.98 -0.10 2.94
CA ARG A 98 6.68 -0.71 4.24
C ARG A 98 6.79 0.34 5.35
N GLY A 99 5.80 0.38 6.24
CA GLY A 99 5.75 1.35 7.34
C GLY A 99 5.26 2.74 6.96
N SER A 100 5.01 3.05 5.67
CA SER A 100 4.31 4.28 5.31
C SER A 100 2.81 4.18 5.62
N CYS A 101 2.17 5.33 5.77
CA CYS A 101 0.73 5.44 5.95
C CYS A 101 -0.05 4.72 4.84
N GLN A 102 -1.10 4.00 5.24
CA GLN A 102 -1.99 3.25 4.35
C GLN A 102 -3.39 3.89 4.32
N PRO A 103 -4.15 3.71 3.22
CA PRO A 103 -5.54 4.17 3.14
C PRO A 103 -6.35 3.65 4.32
N TYR A 104 -7.21 4.50 4.90
CA TYR A 104 -8.05 4.27 6.07
C TYR A 104 -7.32 4.07 7.40
N CYS A 105 -5.98 4.02 7.40
CA CYS A 105 -5.17 4.02 8.62
C CYS A 105 -4.69 5.42 9.02
N ARG A 106 -4.93 6.45 8.19
CA ARG A 106 -4.42 7.82 8.38
C ARG A 106 -4.84 8.52 9.67
N PHE A 107 -5.99 8.14 10.20
CA PHE A 107 -6.56 8.74 11.41
C PHE A 107 -6.41 7.83 12.63
N LEU A 108 -5.85 6.62 12.44
CA LEU A 108 -5.47 5.80 13.57
C LEU A 108 -4.29 6.48 14.28
N PRO A 109 -4.31 6.60 15.61
CA PRO A 109 -3.21 7.15 16.38
C PRO A 109 -1.82 6.61 16.01
N ASP A 110 -0.78 7.42 16.13
CA ASP A 110 0.61 6.94 16.02
C ASP A 110 1.11 6.25 17.30
N ASP A 111 0.20 5.97 18.23
CA ASP A 111 0.47 5.32 19.51
C ASP A 111 0.94 3.87 19.33
N SER A 112 1.59 3.33 20.37
CA SER A 112 1.91 1.89 20.42
C SER A 112 0.65 1.06 20.14
N PHE A 113 0.78 0.01 19.31
CA PHE A 113 -0.32 -0.90 18.99
C PHE A 113 -1.07 -1.40 20.23
N LEU A 114 -0.36 -1.64 21.34
CA LEU A 114 -0.96 -2.10 22.59
C LEU A 114 -1.88 -1.06 23.25
N LYS A 115 -1.72 0.24 22.97
CA LYS A 115 -2.62 1.29 23.48
C LYS A 115 -3.96 1.33 22.76
N PHE A 116 -4.07 0.68 21.60
CA PHE A 116 -5.34 0.52 20.91
C PHE A 116 -6.21 -0.57 21.53
N LEU A 117 -5.61 -1.42 22.36
CA LEU A 117 -6.22 -2.63 22.85
C LEU A 117 -6.44 -2.52 24.34
N ASP A 118 -7.56 -3.07 24.78
CA ASP A 118 -7.90 -3.25 26.18
C ASP A 118 -8.40 -4.68 26.40
N VAL A 119 -8.41 -5.13 27.66
CA VAL A 119 -8.93 -6.44 28.03
C VAL A 119 -10.21 -6.22 28.83
N ASN A 120 -11.33 -6.73 28.33
CA ASN A 120 -12.61 -6.60 29.03
C ASN A 120 -12.72 -7.57 30.22
N GLU A 121 -13.81 -7.46 30.99
CA GLU A 121 -14.07 -8.31 32.17
C GLU A 121 -14.09 -9.82 31.84
N GLU A 122 -14.38 -10.19 30.59
CA GLU A 122 -14.36 -11.58 30.10
C GLU A 122 -12.97 -12.03 29.63
N SER A 123 -11.92 -11.26 29.91
CA SER A 123 -10.55 -11.51 29.42
C SER A 123 -10.40 -11.54 27.89
N LYS A 124 -11.28 -10.85 27.16
CA LYS A 124 -11.21 -10.71 25.70
C LYS A 124 -10.56 -9.40 25.31
N VAL A 125 -9.75 -9.44 24.25
CA VAL A 125 -9.14 -8.25 23.65
C VAL A 125 -10.20 -7.44 22.91
N GLN A 126 -10.29 -6.15 23.22
CA GLN A 126 -11.18 -5.18 22.58
C GLN A 126 -10.43 -3.91 22.21
N VAL A 127 -11.04 -3.03 21.42
CA VAL A 127 -10.48 -1.71 21.13
C VAL A 127 -10.75 -0.77 22.32
N ALA A 128 -9.72 -0.06 22.76
CA ALA A 128 -9.80 0.94 23.82
C ALA A 128 -10.88 1.98 23.51
N GLU A 129 -11.68 2.35 24.52
CA GLU A 129 -12.87 3.22 24.36
C GLU A 129 -12.54 4.54 23.66
N SER A 130 -11.39 5.15 23.99
CA SER A 130 -10.87 6.39 23.38
C SER A 130 -10.66 6.31 21.87
N HIS A 131 -10.50 5.10 21.31
CA HIS A 131 -10.21 4.88 19.89
C HIS A 131 -11.31 4.13 19.15
N GLN A 132 -12.36 3.68 19.85
CA GLN A 132 -13.40 2.84 19.24
C GLN A 132 -14.06 3.49 18.02
N THR A 133 -14.43 4.76 18.11
CA THR A 133 -15.12 5.46 17.00
C THR A 133 -14.26 5.48 15.75
N THR A 134 -13.02 5.96 15.88
CA THR A 134 -12.07 6.05 14.76
C THR A 134 -11.76 4.68 14.15
N VAL A 135 -11.50 3.68 14.98
CA VAL A 135 -11.20 2.32 14.50
C VAL A 135 -12.41 1.70 13.80
N LYS A 136 -13.61 1.85 14.36
CA LYS A 136 -14.86 1.36 13.74
C LYS A 136 -15.10 2.00 12.38
N GLU A 137 -14.95 3.32 12.27
CA GLU A 137 -15.09 4.04 11.00
C GLU A 137 -14.06 3.58 9.97
N SER A 138 -12.78 3.51 10.34
CA SER A 138 -11.71 3.04 9.47
C SER A 138 -11.97 1.64 8.92
N ILE A 139 -12.34 0.69 9.79
CA ILE A 139 -12.66 -0.69 9.38
C ILE A 139 -13.88 -0.69 8.46
N TRP A 140 -14.94 0.01 8.82
CA TRP A 140 -16.16 0.07 8.03
C TRP A 140 -15.92 0.61 6.62
N HIS A 141 -15.14 1.68 6.50
CA HIS A 141 -14.78 2.26 5.21
C HIS A 141 -13.88 1.32 4.40
N TYR A 142 -12.89 0.69 5.03
CA TYR A 142 -11.99 -0.24 4.36
C TYR A 142 -12.71 -1.48 3.83
N CYS A 143 -13.54 -2.15 4.63
CA CYS A 143 -14.28 -3.34 4.21
C CYS A 143 -15.18 -3.09 2.99
N LYS A 144 -15.71 -1.86 2.82
CA LYS A 144 -16.49 -1.49 1.63
C LYS A 144 -15.69 -1.49 0.33
N VAL A 145 -14.37 -1.32 0.41
CA VAL A 145 -13.51 -1.09 -0.74
C VAL A 145 -12.35 -2.07 -0.85
N GLU A 146 -12.18 -3.00 0.11
CA GLU A 146 -11.09 -3.97 0.13
C GLU A 146 -11.00 -4.78 -1.17
N HIS A 147 -12.14 -5.14 -1.76
CA HIS A 147 -12.21 -5.85 -3.04
C HIS A 147 -11.80 -4.98 -4.24
N LYS A 148 -11.60 -3.67 -4.07
CA LYS A 148 -11.21 -2.71 -5.11
C LYS A 148 -9.76 -2.25 -4.99
N ILE A 149 -9.03 -2.66 -3.94
CA ILE A 149 -7.63 -2.28 -3.71
C ILE A 149 -6.75 -3.53 -3.63
N ILE A 150 -5.51 -3.43 -4.10
CA ILE A 150 -4.43 -4.35 -3.74
C ILE A 150 -3.24 -3.57 -3.22
N HIS A 151 -2.61 -4.10 -2.18
CA HIS A 151 -1.40 -3.53 -1.59
C HIS A 151 -0.18 -4.25 -2.14
N CYS A 152 0.70 -3.49 -2.79
CA CYS A 152 1.98 -3.97 -3.27
C CYS A 152 3.07 -3.28 -2.44
N LEU A 153 3.88 -4.04 -1.71
CA LEU A 153 4.97 -3.47 -0.94
C LEU A 153 6.15 -3.16 -1.86
N SER A 154 6.63 -1.91 -1.84
CA SER A 154 7.94 -1.60 -2.36
C SER A 154 8.98 -2.07 -1.36
N LYS A 155 10.04 -2.72 -1.86
CA LYS A 155 11.15 -3.10 -1.01
C LYS A 155 11.96 -1.87 -0.65
N VAL A 156 12.29 -1.83 0.63
CA VAL A 156 13.23 -0.89 1.20
C VAL A 156 14.52 -1.67 1.35
N ALA A 157 15.65 -1.09 0.95
CA ALA A 157 16.94 -1.69 1.28
C ALA A 157 17.08 -1.68 2.81
N HIS A 158 17.12 -2.88 3.39
CA HIS A 158 17.45 -3.10 4.80
C HIS A 158 18.87 -3.62 4.87
#